data_AF-X0WV97-F1
#
_entry.id   AF-X0WV97-F1
#
_cell.length_a   1.000
_cell.length_b   1.000
_cell.length_c   1.000
_cell.angle_alpha   90.00
_cell.angle_beta   90.00
_cell.angle_gamma   90.00
#
_symmetry.space_group_name_H-M   'P 1'
#
loop_
_entity.id
_entity.type
_entity.pdbx_description
1 polymer ?
#
loop_
_entity_poly.entity_id
_entity_poly.type
_entity_poly.pdbx_seq_one_letter_code
_entity_poly.pdbx_strand_id
1 'polypeptide(L)'
;MAKPELQLTIHGDVPNSFWQELKQQLEECYQRLPTLDLEVVQVCLLDTVKRLRQFLVAEQAELGIASPLGEEFLALHDAWHVVPRITICHERLAEVPHLVSLGAIRQQAAHSILHGSPEYYVFKLSRNVVEKGQERGLAPVALQHLLYYVAIAVKDYEVVRLLVTHGYVDCQAALTFHQLEASDEDRLAWRLARLNPAARLICLTSQLKLMLSIRPLVA
;
A
#
# COMPACT_ATOMS: atom_id res chain seq x y z
N MET A 1 20.31 5.87 15.63
CA MET A 1 20.05 4.59 14.92
C MET A 1 20.68 4.68 13.55
N ALA A 2 21.16 3.57 12.99
CA ALA A 2 21.65 3.56 11.61
C ALA A 2 20.44 3.70 10.66
N LYS A 3 20.58 4.50 9.61
CA LYS A 3 19.57 4.61 8.54
C LYS A 3 19.77 3.44 7.58
N PRO A 4 18.70 2.90 6.97
CA PRO A 4 18.85 1.89 5.94
C PRO A 4 19.56 2.45 4.71
N GLU A 5 20.31 1.60 4.02
CA GLU A 5 20.83 1.89 2.69
C GLU A 5 19.67 1.93 1.68
N LEU A 6 19.61 2.99 0.86
CA LEU A 6 18.63 3.09 -0.22
C LEU A 6 19.24 2.61 -1.54
N GLN A 7 18.78 1.47 -2.02
CA GLN A 7 19.21 0.90 -3.30
C GLN A 7 18.27 1.35 -4.42
N LEU A 8 18.75 2.23 -5.28
CA LEU A 8 17.94 2.87 -6.31
C LEU A 8 17.97 2.11 -7.64
N THR A 9 16.79 1.85 -8.19
CA THR A 9 16.60 1.43 -9.59
C THR A 9 15.67 2.42 -10.28
N ILE A 10 16.04 2.89 -11.47
CA ILE A 10 15.25 3.83 -12.26
C ILE A 10 14.86 3.18 -13.58
N HIS A 11 13.57 3.27 -13.92
CA HIS A 11 13.02 2.84 -15.19
C HIS A 11 12.45 4.02 -15.97
N GLY A 12 13.11 4.37 -17.08
CA GLY A 12 12.74 5.50 -17.93
C GLY A 12 13.30 6.83 -17.47
N ASP A 13 12.68 7.93 -17.89
CA ASP A 13 13.21 9.29 -17.73
C ASP A 13 12.68 9.97 -16.47
N VAL A 14 13.19 9.54 -15.30
CA VAL A 14 12.86 10.17 -14.01
C VAL A 14 13.82 11.34 -13.73
N PRO A 15 13.33 12.57 -13.47
CA PRO A 15 14.20 13.71 -13.18
C PRO A 15 15.09 13.47 -11.95
N ASN A 16 16.38 13.80 -12.03
CA ASN A 16 17.27 13.66 -10.87
C ASN A 16 16.82 14.53 -9.69
N SER A 17 16.23 15.71 -9.94
CA SER A 17 15.66 16.56 -8.90
C SER A 17 14.58 15.83 -8.09
N PHE A 18 13.72 15.05 -8.77
CA PHE A 18 12.69 14.25 -8.13
C PHE A 18 13.29 13.17 -7.22
N TRP A 19 14.34 12.48 -7.68
CA TRP A 19 15.05 11.52 -6.83
C TRP A 19 15.67 12.19 -5.60
N GLN A 20 16.33 13.34 -5.74
CA GLN A 20 16.94 14.02 -4.59
C GLN A 20 15.89 14.42 -3.54
N GLU A 21 14.73 14.94 -3.98
CA GLU A 21 13.64 15.29 -3.08
C GLU A 21 13.07 14.05 -2.37
N LEU A 22 12.76 12.99 -3.13
CA LEU A 22 12.26 11.73 -2.58
C LEU A 22 13.26 11.12 -1.57
N LYS A 23 14.53 11.09 -1.93
CA LYS A 23 15.60 10.58 -1.07
C LYS A 23 15.64 11.35 0.24
N GLN A 24 15.56 12.68 0.20
CA GLN A 24 15.52 13.51 1.41
C GLN A 24 14.31 13.19 2.28
N GLN A 25 13.13 13.00 1.68
CA GLN A 25 11.90 12.64 2.41
C GLN A 25 12.00 11.27 3.07
N LEU A 26 12.54 10.26 2.36
CA LEU A 26 12.76 8.91 2.91
C LEU A 26 13.80 8.93 4.04
N GLU A 27 14.94 9.60 3.83
CA GLU A 27 15.97 9.73 4.85
C GLU A 27 15.49 10.47 6.10
N GLU A 28 14.60 11.46 5.96
CA GLU A 28 13.95 12.14 7.09
C GLU A 28 13.06 11.17 7.88
N CYS A 29 12.27 10.34 7.20
CA CYS A 29 11.47 9.30 7.86
C CYS A 29 12.34 8.34 8.66
N TYR A 30 13.38 7.79 8.03
CA TYR A 30 14.27 6.81 8.68
C TYR A 30 15.15 7.41 9.79
N GLN A 31 15.28 8.74 9.84
CA GLN A 31 15.91 9.42 10.97
C GLN A 31 14.98 9.53 12.19
N ARG A 32 13.69 9.73 11.94
CA ARG A 32 12.70 10.06 12.97
C ARG A 32 11.94 8.84 13.49
N LEU A 33 11.74 7.84 12.64
CA LEU A 33 10.99 6.62 12.93
C LEU A 33 11.92 5.53 13.49
N PRO A 34 11.39 4.58 14.29
CA PRO A 34 12.17 3.46 14.80
C PRO A 34 12.48 2.45 13.69
N THR A 35 13.72 2.45 13.19
CA THR A 35 14.18 1.57 12.09
C THR A 35 14.86 0.28 12.57
N LEU A 36 14.41 -0.28 13.70
CA LEU A 36 15.00 -1.50 14.26
C LEU A 36 15.01 -2.59 13.19
N ASP A 37 16.19 -3.15 12.92
CA ASP A 37 16.45 -4.26 11.99
C ASP A 37 16.24 -3.96 10.49
N LEU A 38 15.99 -2.70 10.10
CA LEU A 38 15.89 -2.31 8.68
C LEU A 38 17.26 -1.85 8.14
N GLU A 39 17.95 -2.74 7.44
CA GLU A 39 19.29 -2.47 6.89
C GLU A 39 19.26 -1.88 5.47
N VAL A 40 18.36 -2.37 4.61
CA VAL A 40 18.31 -2.02 3.19
C VAL A 40 16.87 -1.81 2.77
N VAL A 41 16.62 -0.78 1.97
CA VAL A 41 15.35 -0.55 1.27
C VAL A 41 15.62 -0.33 -0.20
N GLN A 42 14.96 -1.12 -1.05
CA GLN A 42 14.99 -0.90 -2.49
C GLN A 42 14.02 0.22 -2.86
N VAL A 43 14.45 1.13 -3.72
CA VAL A 43 13.61 2.21 -4.26
C VAL A 43 13.55 2.05 -5.77
N CYS A 44 12.38 1.73 -6.29
CA CYS A 44 12.11 1.58 -7.71
C CYS A 44 11.33 2.80 -8.22
N LEU A 45 11.93 3.55 -9.14
CA LEU A 45 11.32 4.75 -9.73
C LEU A 45 10.92 4.50 -11.18
N LEU A 46 9.72 4.94 -11.55
CA LEU A 46 9.23 4.88 -12.92
C LEU A 46 8.75 6.24 -13.39
N ASP A 47 9.07 6.59 -14.64
CA ASP A 47 8.66 7.85 -15.26
C ASP A 47 7.14 7.97 -15.43
N THR A 48 6.49 6.90 -15.87
CA THR A 48 5.11 6.89 -16.38
C THR A 48 4.26 5.76 -15.79
N VAL A 49 2.95 6.01 -15.70
CA VAL A 49 1.93 5.04 -15.27
C VAL A 49 1.89 3.85 -16.22
N LYS A 50 2.08 4.07 -17.53
CA LYS A 50 2.18 2.98 -18.51
C LYS A 50 3.33 2.03 -18.17
N ARG A 51 4.50 2.58 -17.81
CA ARG A 51 5.66 1.76 -17.43
C ARG A 51 5.44 1.07 -16.08
N LEU A 52 4.83 1.76 -15.11
CA LEU A 52 4.44 1.15 -13.83
C LEU A 52 3.58 -0.09 -14.06
N ARG A 53 2.54 -0.01 -14.89
CA ARG A 53 1.69 -1.17 -15.22
C ARG A 53 2.48 -2.31 -15.85
N GLN A 54 3.33 -2.01 -16.83
CA GLN A 54 4.17 -3.02 -17.48
C GLN A 54 5.13 -3.70 -16.50
N PHE A 55 5.73 -2.92 -15.60
CA PHE A 55 6.60 -3.42 -14.54
C PHE A 55 5.82 -4.36 -13.60
N LEU A 56 4.67 -3.93 -13.09
CA LEU A 56 3.86 -4.72 -12.15
C LEU A 56 3.31 -6.02 -12.77
N VAL A 57 2.97 -6.00 -14.06
CA VAL A 57 2.55 -7.20 -14.80
C VAL A 57 3.71 -8.20 -14.95
N ALA A 58 4.91 -7.71 -15.26
CA ALA A 58 6.09 -8.57 -15.36
C ALA A 58 6.44 -9.20 -14.00
N GLU A 59 6.41 -8.39 -12.92
CA GLU A 59 6.64 -8.85 -11.55
C GLU A 59 5.62 -9.91 -11.10
N GLN A 60 4.33 -9.70 -11.38
CA GLN A 60 3.28 -10.70 -11.08
C GLN A 60 3.53 -12.03 -11.79
N ALA A 61 3.91 -11.96 -13.07
CA ALA A 61 4.17 -13.15 -13.88
C ALA A 61 5.41 -13.91 -13.38
N GLU A 62 6.48 -13.20 -13.01
CA GLU A 62 7.71 -13.79 -12.49
C GLU A 62 7.48 -14.46 -11.13
N LEU A 63 6.71 -13.82 -10.24
CA LEU A 63 6.45 -14.30 -8.89
C LEU A 63 5.27 -15.27 -8.79
N GLY A 64 4.53 -15.49 -9.88
CA GLY A 64 3.33 -16.34 -9.89
C GLY A 64 2.18 -15.81 -9.02
N ILE A 65 2.08 -14.49 -8.86
CA ILE A 65 1.05 -13.82 -8.05
C ILE A 65 -0.23 -13.70 -8.88
N ALA A 66 -1.32 -14.30 -8.42
CA ALA A 66 -2.59 -14.34 -9.15
C ALA A 66 -3.49 -13.09 -8.96
N SER A 67 -3.14 -12.21 -8.02
CA SER A 67 -3.93 -11.01 -7.70
C SER A 67 -3.26 -9.73 -8.24
N PRO A 68 -4.04 -8.73 -8.70
CA PRO A 68 -3.48 -7.47 -9.18
C PRO A 68 -2.64 -6.79 -8.10
N LEU A 69 -1.42 -6.38 -8.43
CA LEU A 69 -0.56 -5.58 -7.56
C LEU A 69 -0.94 -4.10 -7.66
N GLY A 70 -1.81 -3.63 -6.77
CA GLY A 70 -1.85 -2.24 -6.28
C GLY A 70 -1.75 -1.10 -7.30
N GLU A 71 -2.18 -1.32 -8.55
CA GLU A 71 -2.09 -0.34 -9.63
C GLU A 71 -2.88 0.94 -9.33
N GLU A 72 -3.80 0.88 -8.38
CA GLU A 72 -4.61 1.97 -7.87
C GLU A 72 -3.87 2.87 -6.87
N PHE A 73 -2.74 2.44 -6.30
CA PHE A 73 -2.05 3.19 -5.26
C PHE A 73 -1.10 4.26 -5.81
N LEU A 74 -1.00 5.38 -5.09
CA LEU A 74 -0.07 6.48 -5.42
C LEU A 74 1.40 6.05 -5.34
N ALA A 75 1.71 5.18 -4.38
CA ALA A 75 3.00 4.54 -4.20
C ALA A 75 2.76 3.14 -3.64
N LEU A 76 3.69 2.21 -3.89
CA LEU A 76 3.58 0.83 -3.45
C LEU A 76 4.73 0.45 -2.53
N HIS A 77 4.45 -0.47 -1.63
CA HIS A 77 5.42 -1.18 -0.83
C HIS A 77 5.19 -2.68 -1.01
N ASP A 78 6.27 -3.42 -1.20
CA ASP A 78 6.27 -4.88 -1.17
C ASP A 78 7.55 -5.42 -0.50
N ALA A 79 7.55 -6.71 -0.17
CA ALA A 79 8.74 -7.42 0.30
C ALA A 79 8.88 -8.79 -0.38
N TRP A 80 8.41 -8.92 -1.62
CA TRP A 80 8.35 -10.21 -2.32
C TRP A 80 9.74 -10.79 -2.58
N HIS A 81 10.75 -9.93 -2.71
CA HIS A 81 12.15 -10.28 -2.95
C HIS A 81 12.98 -10.33 -1.67
N VAL A 82 12.34 -10.56 -0.50
CA VAL A 82 12.96 -10.60 0.84
C VAL A 82 13.41 -9.23 1.36
N VAL A 83 13.81 -8.31 0.49
CA VAL A 83 14.15 -6.93 0.83
C VAL A 83 12.91 -6.05 0.61
N PRO A 84 12.56 -5.15 1.55
CA PRO A 84 11.45 -4.22 1.35
C PRO A 84 11.75 -3.27 0.20
N ARG A 85 10.76 -3.12 -0.69
CA ARG A 85 10.84 -2.30 -1.88
C ARG A 85 9.72 -1.28 -1.91
N ILE A 86 10.11 -0.03 -2.13
CA ILE A 86 9.20 1.10 -2.37
C ILE A 86 9.19 1.37 -3.87
N THR A 87 8.02 1.29 -4.50
CA THR A 87 7.84 1.58 -5.92
C THR A 87 7.04 2.86 -6.10
N ILE A 88 7.60 3.82 -6.84
CA ILE A 88 7.04 5.16 -7.03
C ILE A 88 7.02 5.50 -8.52
N CYS A 89 5.88 6.02 -8.98
CA CYS A 89 5.73 6.57 -10.33
C CYS A 89 5.70 8.10 -10.28
N HIS A 90 6.62 8.73 -11.01
CA HIS A 90 6.75 10.19 -11.06
C HIS A 90 5.50 10.85 -11.65
N GLU A 91 5.03 10.41 -12.83
CA GLU A 91 3.79 10.91 -13.46
C GLU A 91 2.61 10.85 -12.48
N ARG A 92 2.44 9.74 -11.76
CA ARG A 92 1.34 9.56 -10.81
C ARG A 92 1.41 10.50 -9.61
N LEU A 93 2.59 10.67 -9.01
CA LEU A 93 2.73 11.59 -7.87
C LEU A 93 2.61 13.06 -8.28
N ALA A 94 2.89 13.39 -9.55
CA ALA A 94 2.71 14.74 -10.08
C ALA A 94 1.23 15.13 -10.28
N GLU A 95 0.31 14.15 -10.34
CA GLU A 95 -1.13 14.39 -10.51
C GLU A 95 -1.85 14.78 -9.20
N VAL A 96 -1.19 14.66 -8.04
CA VAL A 96 -1.80 14.93 -6.74
C VAL A 96 -1.15 16.13 -6.03
N PRO A 97 -1.86 16.81 -5.11
CA PRO A 97 -1.25 17.87 -4.31
C PRO A 97 0.00 17.39 -3.56
N HIS A 98 1.00 18.27 -3.43
CA HIS A 98 2.27 17.93 -2.79
C HIS A 98 2.11 17.27 -1.40
N LEU A 99 1.18 17.76 -0.58
CA LEU A 99 0.93 17.22 0.76
C LEU A 99 0.37 15.77 0.73
N VAL A 100 -0.40 15.43 -0.31
CA VAL A 100 -0.91 14.07 -0.57
C VAL A 100 0.24 13.15 -1.01
N SER A 101 1.06 13.61 -1.96
CA SER A 101 2.26 12.89 -2.43
C SER A 101 3.22 12.59 -1.27
N LEU A 102 3.50 13.59 -0.43
CA LEU A 102 4.31 13.44 0.77
C LEU A 102 3.70 12.42 1.75
N GLY A 103 2.39 12.44 1.92
CA GLY A 103 1.69 11.44 2.71
C GLY A 103 1.91 10.01 2.19
N ALA A 104 1.80 9.82 0.87
CA ALA A 104 1.93 8.51 0.23
C ALA A 104 3.35 7.96 0.35
N ILE A 105 4.37 8.79 0.14
CA ILE A 105 5.78 8.44 0.29
C ILE A 105 6.09 8.00 1.73
N ARG A 106 5.64 8.78 2.71
CA ARG A 106 5.86 8.49 4.13
C ARG A 106 5.16 7.21 4.59
N GLN A 107 3.98 6.90 4.03
CA GLN A 107 3.32 5.61 4.25
C GLN A 107 4.21 4.45 3.80
N GLN A 108 4.85 4.54 2.63
CA GLN A 108 5.70 3.45 2.15
C GLN A 108 6.97 3.28 3.00
N ALA A 109 7.55 4.38 3.50
CA ALA A 109 8.65 4.31 4.46
C ALA A 109 8.23 3.68 5.80
N ALA A 110 7.02 3.94 6.27
CA ALA A 110 6.50 3.28 7.47
C ALA A 110 6.13 1.80 7.20
N HIS A 111 5.67 1.46 5.99
CA HIS A 111 5.47 0.06 5.60
C HIS A 111 6.79 -0.71 5.53
N SER A 112 7.88 -0.13 5.05
CA SER A 112 9.18 -0.83 5.04
C SER A 112 9.70 -1.11 6.45
N ILE A 113 9.39 -0.25 7.40
CA ILE A 113 9.73 -0.44 8.83
C ILE A 113 8.87 -1.52 9.47
N LEU A 114 7.54 -1.45 9.33
CA LEU A 114 6.62 -2.30 10.07
C LEU A 114 6.31 -3.63 9.38
N HIS A 115 6.39 -3.66 8.06
CA HIS A 115 5.85 -4.71 7.20
C HIS A 115 6.84 -5.13 6.11
N GLY A 116 8.13 -4.87 6.32
CA GLY A 116 9.18 -5.01 5.32
C GLY A 116 9.67 -6.44 5.06
N SER A 117 9.00 -7.44 5.60
CA SER A 117 9.39 -8.85 5.47
C SER A 117 8.28 -9.71 4.85
N PRO A 118 8.63 -10.84 4.19
CA PRO A 118 7.66 -11.71 3.53
C PRO A 118 6.58 -12.28 4.45
N GLU A 119 6.85 -12.42 5.75
CA GLU A 119 5.91 -12.97 6.74
C GLU A 119 4.62 -12.14 6.82
N TYR A 120 4.68 -10.83 6.53
CA TYR A 120 3.53 -9.93 6.44
C TYR A 120 2.67 -10.10 5.19
N TYR A 121 2.93 -11.15 4.39
CA TYR A 121 2.18 -11.53 3.19
C TYR A 121 1.72 -12.99 3.23
N VAL A 122 2.14 -13.77 4.24
CA VAL A 122 1.78 -15.19 4.38
C VAL A 122 0.68 -15.36 5.42
N PHE A 123 -0.57 -15.23 4.98
CA PHE A 123 -1.74 -15.45 5.84
C PHE A 123 -2.58 -16.63 5.34
N LYS A 124 -2.98 -17.51 6.27
CA LYS A 124 -3.87 -18.64 5.98
C LYS A 124 -5.11 -18.55 6.86
N LEU A 125 -6.27 -18.71 6.25
CA LEU A 125 -7.51 -18.92 7.00
C LEU A 125 -7.45 -20.28 7.69
N SER A 126 -7.88 -20.33 8.95
CA SER A 126 -8.05 -21.61 9.63
C SER A 126 -9.15 -22.42 8.93
N ARG A 127 -9.01 -23.76 8.96
CA ARG A 127 -9.96 -24.68 8.34
C ARG A 127 -11.41 -24.41 8.81
N ASN A 128 -11.59 -24.13 10.09
CA ASN A 128 -12.89 -23.80 10.69
C ASN A 128 -13.51 -22.52 10.07
N VAL A 129 -12.71 -21.48 9.83
CA VAL A 129 -13.20 -20.25 9.18
C VAL A 129 -13.59 -20.52 7.73
N VAL A 130 -12.82 -21.34 7.02
CA VAL A 130 -13.15 -21.74 5.65
C VAL A 130 -14.46 -22.53 5.59
N GLU A 131 -14.59 -23.57 6.42
CA GLU A 131 -15.79 -24.42 6.49
C GLU A 131 -17.04 -23.59 6.82
N LYS A 132 -17.00 -22.74 7.85
CA LYS A 132 -18.11 -21.85 8.21
C LYS A 132 -18.46 -20.82 7.12
N GLY A 133 -17.45 -20.32 6.40
CA GLY A 133 -17.67 -19.41 5.28
C GLY A 133 -18.38 -20.12 4.13
N GLN A 134 -17.98 -21.34 3.82
CA GLN A 134 -18.61 -22.17 2.78
C GLN A 134 -20.04 -22.55 3.14
N GLU A 135 -20.33 -22.90 4.40
CA GLU A 135 -21.70 -23.12 4.90
C GLU A 135 -22.61 -21.90 4.70
N ARG A 136 -22.04 -20.69 4.67
CA ARG A 136 -22.74 -19.42 4.41
C ARG A 136 -22.73 -19.01 2.94
N GLY A 137 -22.29 -19.89 2.03
CA GLY A 137 -22.29 -19.66 0.58
C GLY A 137 -21.10 -18.82 0.08
N LEU A 138 -20.04 -18.65 0.85
CA LEU A 138 -18.82 -17.98 0.39
C LEU A 138 -17.85 -18.97 -0.25
N ALA A 139 -17.49 -18.72 -1.50
CA ALA A 139 -16.43 -19.46 -2.16
C ALA A 139 -15.07 -19.22 -1.47
N PRO A 140 -14.15 -20.20 -1.46
CA PRO A 140 -12.81 -20.03 -0.87
C PRO A 140 -12.04 -18.81 -1.39
N VAL A 141 -12.19 -18.48 -2.67
CA VAL A 141 -11.58 -17.28 -3.28
C VAL A 141 -12.11 -15.98 -2.66
N ALA A 142 -13.41 -15.91 -2.34
CA ALA A 142 -13.99 -14.74 -1.70
C ALA A 142 -13.45 -14.60 -0.27
N LEU A 143 -13.34 -15.71 0.46
CA LEU A 143 -12.76 -15.72 1.80
C LEU A 143 -11.29 -15.24 1.79
N GLN A 144 -10.50 -15.66 0.81
CA GLN A 144 -9.11 -15.19 0.65
C GLN A 144 -9.05 -13.69 0.37
N HIS A 145 -9.92 -13.15 -0.49
CA HIS A 145 -10.01 -11.70 -0.73
C HIS A 145 -10.39 -10.92 0.54
N LEU A 146 -11.31 -11.46 1.35
CA LEU A 146 -11.68 -10.82 2.63
C LEU A 146 -10.49 -10.77 3.59
N LEU A 147 -9.76 -11.88 3.73
CA LEU A 147 -8.55 -11.92 4.55
C LEU A 147 -7.51 -10.90 4.05
N TYR A 148 -7.32 -10.81 2.74
CA TYR A 148 -6.39 -9.86 2.12
C TYR A 148 -6.76 -8.40 2.45
N TYR A 149 -8.02 -8.00 2.24
CA TYR A 149 -8.46 -6.63 2.55
C TYR A 149 -8.39 -6.30 4.04
N VAL A 150 -8.72 -7.26 4.92
CA VAL A 150 -8.56 -7.08 6.36
C VAL A 150 -7.10 -6.92 6.74
N ALA A 151 -6.20 -7.73 6.17
CA ALA A 151 -4.76 -7.62 6.42
C ALA A 151 -4.22 -6.26 5.99
N ILE A 152 -4.59 -5.77 4.80
CA ILE A 152 -4.24 -4.41 4.35
C ILE A 152 -4.75 -3.36 5.34
N ALA A 153 -6.02 -3.46 5.75
CA ALA A 153 -6.61 -2.46 6.65
C ALA A 153 -5.90 -2.39 8.01
N VAL A 154 -5.51 -3.55 8.57
CA VAL A 154 -4.73 -3.60 9.81
C VAL A 154 -3.33 -3.00 9.62
N LYS A 155 -2.64 -3.39 8.53
CA LYS A 155 -1.29 -2.88 8.22
C LYS A 155 -1.29 -1.36 8.06
N ASP A 156 -2.27 -0.82 7.33
CA ASP A 156 -2.41 0.61 7.10
C ASP A 156 -2.75 1.38 8.39
N TYR A 157 -3.58 0.82 9.27
CA TYR A 157 -3.81 1.40 10.60
C TYR A 157 -2.52 1.53 11.40
N GLU A 158 -1.69 0.49 11.44
CA GLU A 158 -0.43 0.50 12.18
C GLU A 158 0.56 1.53 11.61
N VAL A 159 0.60 1.65 10.28
CA VAL A 159 1.40 2.63 9.55
C VAL A 159 0.95 4.06 9.86
N VAL A 160 -0.34 4.36 9.73
CA VAL A 160 -0.84 5.70 10.02
C VAL A 160 -0.68 6.04 11.50
N ARG A 161 -0.88 5.07 12.40
CA ARG A 161 -0.62 5.25 13.83
C ARG A 161 0.85 5.59 14.10
N LEU A 162 1.78 4.86 13.49
CA LEU A 162 3.21 5.15 13.62
C LEU A 162 3.53 6.57 13.13
N LEU A 163 3.03 6.95 11.96
CA LEU A 163 3.29 8.26 11.37
C LEU A 163 2.70 9.40 12.20
N VAL A 164 1.45 9.27 12.66
CA VAL A 164 0.77 10.28 13.49
C VAL A 164 1.46 10.45 14.84
N THR A 165 1.82 9.35 15.51
CA THR A 165 2.55 9.41 16.79
C THR A 165 3.92 10.07 16.67
N HIS A 166 4.50 10.09 15.46
CA HIS A 166 5.75 10.79 15.15
C HIS A 166 5.50 12.12 14.43
N GLY A 167 4.31 12.70 14.51
CA GLY A 167 4.02 14.09 14.11
C GLY A 167 3.83 14.31 12.60
N TYR A 168 3.58 13.27 11.82
CA TYR A 168 3.29 13.39 10.38
C TYR A 168 1.79 13.60 10.08
N VAL A 169 1.07 14.33 10.95
CA VAL A 169 -0.40 14.43 10.93
C VAL A 169 -0.94 15.04 9.63
N ASP A 170 -0.45 16.20 9.23
CA ASP A 170 -1.04 16.97 8.12
C ASP A 170 -0.99 16.23 6.78
N CYS A 171 0.13 15.57 6.47
CA CYS A 171 0.27 14.80 5.25
C CYS A 171 -0.56 13.52 5.24
N GLN A 172 -0.74 12.88 6.41
CA GLN A 172 -1.58 11.70 6.52
C GLN A 172 -3.07 12.06 6.45
N ALA A 173 -3.47 13.20 7.04
CA ALA A 173 -4.81 13.74 6.89
C ALA A 173 -5.11 14.08 5.43
N ALA A 174 -4.23 14.81 4.74
CA ALA A 174 -4.40 15.16 3.33
C ALA A 174 -4.53 13.91 2.44
N LEU A 175 -3.65 12.92 2.62
CA LEU A 175 -3.74 11.66 1.89
C LEU A 175 -5.04 10.91 2.17
N THR A 176 -5.45 10.84 3.42
CA THR A 176 -6.67 10.13 3.82
C THR A 176 -7.92 10.79 3.24
N PHE A 177 -8.00 12.12 3.27
CA PHE A 177 -9.10 12.84 2.63
C PHE A 177 -9.13 12.64 1.12
N HIS A 178 -7.97 12.65 0.46
CA HIS A 178 -7.87 12.35 -0.96
C HIS A 178 -8.38 10.94 -1.29
N GLN A 179 -8.03 9.93 -0.48
CA GLN A 179 -8.45 8.55 -0.67
C GLN A 179 -9.93 8.28 -0.33
N LEU A 180 -10.58 9.17 0.44
CA LEU A 180 -12.00 9.09 0.76
C LEU A 180 -12.91 9.56 -0.39
N GLU A 181 -12.37 10.27 -1.37
CA GLU A 181 -13.14 10.74 -2.52
C GLU A 181 -13.52 9.56 -3.41
N ALA A 182 -14.82 9.23 -3.43
CA ALA A 182 -15.34 8.13 -4.24
C ALA A 182 -15.18 8.44 -5.73
N SER A 183 -14.28 7.70 -6.38
CA SER A 183 -14.03 7.74 -7.82
C SER A 183 -15.19 7.15 -8.63
N ASP A 184 -15.18 7.36 -9.94
CA ASP A 184 -16.12 6.70 -10.85
C ASP A 184 -15.95 5.17 -10.84
N GLU A 185 -14.72 4.69 -10.64
CA GLU A 185 -14.42 3.26 -10.49
C GLU A 185 -15.05 2.71 -9.21
N ASP A 186 -14.97 3.42 -8.09
CA ASP A 186 -15.62 3.00 -6.83
C ASP A 186 -17.14 2.92 -6.99
N ARG A 187 -17.73 3.92 -7.65
CA ARG A 187 -19.18 3.96 -7.92
C ARG A 187 -19.59 2.81 -8.83
N LEU A 188 -18.79 2.49 -9.85
CA LEU A 188 -19.03 1.36 -10.73
C LEU A 188 -18.89 0.02 -9.99
N ALA A 189 -17.82 -0.15 -9.22
CA ALA A 189 -17.58 -1.34 -8.41
C ALA A 189 -18.76 -1.61 -7.46
N TRP A 190 -19.26 -0.57 -6.77
CA TRP A 190 -20.45 -0.69 -5.93
C TRP A 190 -21.70 -1.07 -6.73
N ARG A 191 -21.94 -0.44 -7.89
CA ARG A 191 -23.11 -0.74 -8.74
C ARG A 191 -23.13 -2.20 -9.19
N LEU A 192 -21.96 -2.76 -9.51
CA LEU A 192 -21.80 -4.16 -9.90
C LEU A 192 -21.93 -5.11 -8.69
N ALA A 193 -21.38 -4.72 -7.55
CA ALA A 193 -21.35 -5.55 -6.34
C ALA A 193 -22.71 -5.63 -5.62
N ARG A 194 -23.53 -4.57 -5.63
CA ARG A 194 -24.69 -4.41 -4.72
C ARG A 194 -25.73 -5.53 -4.76
N LEU A 195 -25.87 -6.24 -5.89
CA LEU A 195 -26.85 -7.32 -6.07
C LEU A 195 -26.28 -8.72 -5.80
N ASN A 196 -24.95 -8.86 -5.71
CA ASN A 196 -24.30 -10.13 -5.43
C ASN A 196 -23.77 -10.11 -3.98
N PRO A 197 -24.28 -10.97 -3.08
CA PRO A 197 -23.90 -10.94 -1.66
C PRO A 197 -22.39 -11.06 -1.40
N ALA A 198 -21.67 -11.91 -2.15
CA ALA A 198 -20.24 -12.10 -2.00
C ALA A 198 -19.46 -10.89 -2.51
N ALA A 199 -19.79 -10.38 -3.69
CA ALA A 199 -19.16 -9.18 -4.24
C ALA A 199 -19.42 -7.95 -3.36
N ARG A 200 -20.64 -7.81 -2.82
CA ARG A 200 -21.01 -6.76 -1.87
C ARG A 200 -20.16 -6.85 -0.61
N LEU A 201 -19.97 -8.04 -0.05
CA LEU A 201 -19.14 -8.25 1.12
C LEU A 201 -17.69 -7.86 0.86
N ILE A 202 -17.12 -8.25 -0.29
CA ILE A 202 -15.76 -7.88 -0.70
C ILE A 202 -15.64 -6.36 -0.85
N CYS A 203 -16.58 -5.73 -1.56
CA CYS A 203 -16.60 -4.27 -1.78
C CYS A 203 -16.71 -3.49 -0.47
N LEU A 204 -17.53 -3.95 0.49
CA LEU A 204 -17.61 -3.32 1.82
C LEU A 204 -16.34 -3.56 2.65
N THR A 205 -15.72 -4.74 2.52
CA THR A 205 -14.49 -5.08 3.26
C THR A 205 -13.30 -4.28 2.76
N SER A 206 -13.22 -3.95 1.45
CA SER A 206 -12.16 -3.09 0.94
C SER A 206 -12.20 -1.67 1.54
N GLN A 207 -13.36 -1.20 1.96
CA GLN A 207 -13.51 0.11 2.63
C GLN A 207 -12.90 0.13 4.04
N LEU A 208 -12.65 -1.04 4.66
CA LEU A 208 -12.00 -1.10 5.96
C LEU A 208 -10.65 -0.41 5.96
N LYS A 209 -9.89 -0.48 4.84
CA LYS A 209 -8.61 0.20 4.69
C LYS A 209 -8.73 1.68 5.05
N LEU A 210 -9.66 2.39 4.42
CA LEU A 210 -9.87 3.83 4.64
C LEU A 210 -10.36 4.10 6.07
N MET A 211 -11.33 3.31 6.56
CA MET A 211 -11.89 3.50 7.90
C MET A 211 -10.84 3.31 9.00
N LEU A 212 -9.97 2.32 8.85
CA LEU A 212 -8.92 2.01 9.81
C LEU A 212 -7.78 3.03 9.72
N SER A 213 -7.40 3.49 8.53
CA SER A 213 -6.41 4.56 8.34
C SER A 213 -6.83 5.90 8.94
N ILE A 214 -8.13 6.22 8.97
CA ILE A 214 -8.63 7.45 9.63
C ILE A 214 -8.49 7.37 11.16
N ARG A 215 -8.56 6.18 11.73
CA ARG A 215 -8.72 6.02 13.18
C ARG A 215 -7.63 6.74 13.99
N PRO A 216 -6.33 6.68 13.65
CA PRO A 216 -5.29 7.39 14.38
C PRO A 216 -5.32 8.91 14.22
N LEU A 217 -6.00 9.44 13.20
CA LEU A 217 -6.09 10.89 12.93
C LEU A 217 -7.18 11.58 13.76
N VAL A 218 -8.12 10.82 14.29
CA VAL A 218 -9.29 11.31 15.05
C VAL A 218 -9.31 10.84 16.50
N ALA A 219 -8.25 10.18 16.95
CA ALA A 219 -8.12 9.57 18.28
C ALA A 219 -7.39 10.47 19.27
#